data_AF-A0A9D3NVN5-F1
#
_entry.id   AF-A0A9D3NVN5-F1
#
_cell.length_a   1.000
_cell.length_b   1.000
_cell.length_c   1.000
_cell.angle_alpha   90.00
_cell.angle_beta   90.00
_cell.angle_gamma   90.00
#
_symmetry.space_group_name_H-M   'P 1'
#
loop_
_entity.id
_entity.type
_entity.pdbx_description
1 polymer ?
#
loop_
_entity_poly.entity_id
_entity_poly.type
_entity_poly.pdbx_seq_one_letter_code
_entity_poly.pdbx_strand_id
1 'polypeptide(L)'
;MTYYQRSSYSSGPAGFTGASVISQRRVGSLSSAPKAFSVYGGGSGGTRISSGIARTVSSGYGGGLGMAGDGGFSLSSALDSDSMHMNEKATMQNLNDRLASYLDKVRSLEAANAKLELKIREYYEKKGPVAERDYSAYWATINDLKDKIKNATINNANILLQIDNSKLAADDFKTKFEHELLMRQSVEADIANLRRLLDQTTLTKADLEMQIEGLQDELAYLKKNHQEELAAMRSQLTGNVNVEVDAPPQQDLNKILAEIRSQYESITEKHRRDQEAWFSEQSATLNKEVAISTETIQTSKTEITDLRRTLQGLEIELQSQLSMKGALENTLAETEARYSAMLAGFQNQINMLEAELAQMRASIEQQGRDYAMLLDVKSRLEQEISTYRSLLEKEDSKTPGTGGSSSVTTTTTVRTLS
;
A
#
# COMPACT_ATOMS: atom_id res chain seq x y z
N MET A 1 -32.27 -23.15 -70.67
CA MET A 1 -31.73 -21.83 -71.02
C MET A 1 -31.43 -21.12 -69.71
N THR A 2 -30.34 -21.43 -68.97
CA THR A 2 -28.92 -21.12 -69.28
C THR A 2 -28.81 -19.70 -69.86
N TYR A 3 -28.18 -18.70 -69.21
CA TYR A 3 -26.78 -18.67 -68.81
C TYR A 3 -26.35 -17.43 -67.95
N TYR A 4 -25.33 -17.63 -67.11
CA TYR A 4 -24.19 -16.75 -66.72
C TYR A 4 -24.37 -15.39 -66.02
N GLN A 5 -24.25 -15.43 -64.69
CA GLN A 5 -23.07 -15.02 -63.88
C GLN A 5 -21.96 -14.16 -64.54
N ARG A 6 -21.56 -13.07 -63.86
CA ARG A 6 -20.14 -12.64 -63.81
C ARG A 6 -19.78 -11.94 -62.50
N SER A 7 -18.72 -12.47 -61.88
CA SER A 7 -18.03 -12.03 -60.67
C SER A 7 -16.89 -11.02 -60.96
N SER A 8 -16.48 -10.29 -59.92
CA SER A 8 -15.08 -9.86 -59.65
C SER A 8 -15.04 -9.27 -58.21
N TYR A 9 -14.55 -9.95 -57.18
CA TYR A 9 -13.16 -10.23 -56.74
C TYR A 9 -12.30 -9.00 -56.38
N SER A 10 -11.99 -8.85 -55.08
CA SER A 10 -10.70 -8.42 -54.53
C SER A 10 -10.59 -8.92 -53.08
N SER A 11 -9.98 -10.09 -52.82
CA SER A 11 -8.56 -10.26 -52.44
C SER A 11 -8.17 -9.61 -51.10
N GLY A 12 -8.14 -10.41 -50.04
CA GLY A 12 -7.27 -10.16 -48.88
C GLY A 12 -5.89 -10.79 -49.08
N PRO A 13 -5.01 -10.71 -48.07
CA PRO A 13 -4.03 -11.75 -47.75
C PRO A 13 -4.30 -12.31 -46.33
N ALA A 14 -4.40 -13.63 -46.13
CA ALA A 14 -3.29 -14.54 -45.77
C ALA A 14 -2.50 -14.04 -44.54
N GLY A 15 -2.45 -14.68 -43.38
CA GLY A 15 -2.48 -16.11 -43.06
C GLY A 15 -1.12 -16.48 -42.47
N PHE A 16 -1.03 -16.75 -41.16
CA PHE A 16 0.00 -17.65 -40.64
C PHE A 16 -0.45 -18.36 -39.36
N THR A 17 -0.33 -19.69 -39.44
CA THR A 17 -0.52 -20.72 -38.43
C THR A 17 0.62 -20.72 -37.41
N GLY A 18 0.36 -21.03 -36.14
CA GLY A 18 1.43 -21.27 -35.18
C GLY A 18 0.91 -21.87 -33.87
N ALA A 19 1.13 -23.16 -33.71
CA ALA A 19 0.74 -23.96 -32.56
C ALA A 19 1.46 -23.56 -31.25
N SER A 20 0.82 -23.94 -30.15
CA SER A 20 1.33 -24.01 -28.78
C SER A 20 2.76 -24.55 -28.66
N VAL A 21 3.62 -23.82 -27.94
CA VAL A 21 4.69 -24.39 -27.10
C VAL A 21 4.82 -23.55 -25.84
N ILE A 22 4.30 -24.07 -24.73
CA ILE A 22 4.64 -23.64 -23.38
C ILE A 22 6.10 -24.08 -23.13
N SER A 23 7.02 -23.12 -22.99
CA SER A 23 8.37 -23.40 -22.51
C SER A 23 8.52 -22.88 -21.08
N GLN A 24 8.50 -23.80 -20.12
CA GLN A 24 8.97 -23.56 -18.76
C GLN A 24 10.48 -23.31 -18.79
N ARG A 25 10.89 -22.05 -18.62
CA ARG A 25 12.26 -21.76 -18.20
C ARG A 25 12.35 -21.84 -16.68
N ARG A 26 12.87 -22.98 -16.20
CA ARG A 26 13.51 -23.06 -14.88
C ARG A 26 14.78 -22.21 -14.93
N VAL A 27 14.83 -21.15 -14.14
CA VAL A 27 16.09 -20.48 -13.79
C VAL A 27 16.31 -20.76 -12.32
N GLY A 28 17.24 -21.65 -12.02
CA GLY A 28 17.72 -21.85 -10.66
C GLY A 28 18.57 -20.66 -10.25
N SER A 29 18.22 -20.03 -9.12
CA SER A 29 19.12 -19.15 -8.40
C SER A 29 19.34 -19.74 -7.01
N LEU A 30 20.49 -20.38 -6.84
CA LEU A 30 21.13 -20.52 -5.53
C LEU A 30 21.75 -19.16 -5.21
N SER A 31 21.22 -18.45 -4.20
CA SER A 31 21.98 -17.41 -3.53
C SER A 31 21.40 -17.10 -2.15
N SER A 32 22.32 -17.15 -1.18
CA SER A 32 22.23 -16.87 0.24
C SER A 32 21.30 -15.73 0.69
N ALA A 33 20.80 -15.86 1.91
CA ALA A 33 19.90 -14.93 2.61
C ALA A 33 20.40 -13.47 2.64
N PRO A 34 19.52 -12.47 2.49
CA PRO A 34 19.85 -11.11 2.90
C PRO A 34 19.79 -11.03 4.43
N LYS A 35 20.94 -10.82 5.06
CA LYS A 35 21.01 -10.43 6.47
C LYS A 35 20.37 -9.05 6.61
N ALA A 36 19.48 -8.91 7.59
CA ALA A 36 18.83 -7.65 7.93
C ALA A 36 19.84 -6.61 8.40
N PHE A 37 19.73 -5.39 7.89
CA PHE A 37 20.44 -4.23 8.43
C PHE A 37 19.71 -3.77 9.70
N SER A 38 20.40 -3.83 10.84
CA SER A 38 19.92 -3.28 12.11
C SER A 38 19.94 -1.75 12.03
N VAL A 39 18.76 -1.14 12.10
CA VAL A 39 18.59 0.30 12.32
C VAL A 39 18.38 0.50 13.81
N TYR A 40 19.42 0.98 14.51
CA TYR A 40 19.27 1.53 15.86
C TYR A 40 18.94 3.02 15.73
N GLY A 41 17.68 3.37 16.00
CA GLY A 41 17.20 4.75 16.01
C GLY A 41 17.40 5.38 17.38
N GLY A 42 18.27 6.39 17.46
CA GLY A 42 18.45 7.24 18.63
C GLY A 42 18.97 8.61 18.24
N GLY A 43 18.15 9.64 18.50
CA GLY A 43 18.52 11.03 18.78
C GLY A 43 19.59 11.74 17.93
N SER A 44 19.13 12.72 17.14
CA SER A 44 19.85 13.95 16.76
C SER A 44 21.24 13.81 16.09
N GLY A 45 21.25 13.95 14.76
CA GLY A 45 22.43 14.43 14.02
C GLY A 45 23.04 13.46 12.99
N GLY A 46 22.61 13.60 11.74
CA GLY A 46 23.39 13.28 10.52
C GLY A 46 23.80 11.82 10.29
N THR A 47 23.12 11.16 9.34
CA THR A 47 23.50 9.84 8.82
C THR A 47 24.86 9.91 8.12
N ARG A 48 25.88 9.24 8.68
CA ARG A 48 27.19 9.05 8.04
C ARG A 48 27.45 7.56 7.86
N ILE A 49 27.55 7.15 6.60
CA ILE A 49 27.97 5.80 6.19
C ILE A 49 29.50 5.78 6.25
N SER A 50 30.08 5.09 7.24
CA SER A 50 31.52 4.89 7.31
C SER A 50 31.88 3.48 6.83
N SER A 51 32.54 3.38 5.68
CA SER A 51 33.24 2.18 5.24
C SER A 51 34.52 1.99 6.05
N GLY A 52 34.60 0.91 6.83
CA GLY A 52 35.82 0.53 7.54
C GLY A 52 36.87 -0.01 6.57
N ILE A 53 37.95 0.73 6.36
CA ILE A 53 39.20 0.20 5.84
C ILE A 53 40.10 -0.07 7.04
N ALA A 54 40.32 -1.35 7.35
CA ALA A 54 41.32 -1.78 8.30
C ALA A 54 42.71 -1.41 7.75
N ARG A 55 43.37 -0.45 8.39
CA ARG A 55 44.82 -0.23 8.24
C ARG A 55 45.51 -0.72 9.49
N THR A 56 46.17 -1.86 9.35
CA THR A 56 47.16 -2.41 10.26
C THR A 56 48.23 -1.35 10.54
N VAL A 57 48.38 -0.94 11.80
CA VAL A 57 49.55 -0.20 12.27
C VAL A 57 50.55 -1.20 12.84
N SER A 58 51.63 -1.42 12.10
CA SER A 58 52.78 -2.20 12.55
C SER A 58 53.59 -1.38 13.56
N SER A 59 53.80 -1.97 14.73
CA SER A 59 54.78 -1.53 15.73
C SER A 59 56.18 -1.69 15.13
N GLY A 60 56.79 -0.57 14.75
CA GLY A 60 58.14 -0.50 14.19
C GLY A 60 59.09 0.10 15.21
N TYR A 61 59.99 -0.75 15.70
CA TYR A 61 61.22 -0.43 16.42
C TYR A 61 61.88 0.86 15.92
N GLY A 62 61.99 1.85 16.80
CA GLY A 62 62.80 3.06 16.60
C GLY A 62 63.93 3.09 17.62
N GLY A 63 65.07 2.53 17.21
CA GLY A 63 66.32 2.63 17.96
C GLY A 63 66.87 4.05 17.93
N GLY A 64 67.26 4.55 19.10
CA GLY A 64 67.99 5.79 19.30
C GLY A 64 69.14 5.54 20.27
N LEU A 65 70.27 5.08 19.72
CA LEU A 65 71.59 5.11 20.33
C LEU A 65 72.08 6.56 20.41
N GLY A 66 72.77 6.92 21.49
CA GLY A 66 73.74 8.02 21.44
C GLY A 66 74.01 8.75 22.75
N MET A 67 75.25 8.59 23.23
CA MET A 67 76.01 9.46 24.14
C MET A 67 75.63 9.33 25.62
N ALA A 68 76.34 8.58 26.48
CA ALA A 68 77.78 8.40 26.65
C ALA A 68 78.54 9.74 26.85
N GLY A 69 78.80 10.04 28.12
CA GLY A 69 79.67 11.08 28.66
C GLY A 69 79.74 10.80 30.16
N ASP A 70 80.49 9.77 30.56
CA ASP A 70 81.93 9.80 30.82
C ASP A 70 82.28 10.78 31.94
N GLY A 71 82.71 10.21 33.05
CA GLY A 71 82.93 10.88 34.33
C GLY A 71 83.45 9.87 35.34
N GLY A 72 84.51 9.16 34.96
CA GLY A 72 85.21 8.23 35.84
C GLY A 72 85.91 8.98 36.98
N PHE A 73 85.89 8.39 38.17
CA PHE A 73 86.93 8.64 39.17
C PHE A 73 87.26 7.32 39.86
N SER A 74 88.52 6.92 39.70
CA SER A 74 89.08 5.67 40.20
C SER A 74 89.73 5.88 41.57
N LEU A 75 89.63 4.82 42.36
CA LEU A 75 90.22 4.51 43.65
C LEU A 75 91.77 4.51 43.62
N SER A 76 92.44 5.27 44.51
CA SER A 76 93.62 4.86 45.34
C SER A 76 94.58 6.02 45.68
N SER A 77 94.96 6.13 46.97
CA SER A 77 96.15 6.80 47.59
C SER A 77 95.70 7.64 48.81
N ALA A 78 95.64 7.09 50.02
CA ALA A 78 96.77 6.88 50.95
C ALA A 78 97.43 8.20 51.45
N LEU A 79 97.26 8.43 52.76
CA LEU A 79 97.95 9.39 53.64
C LEU A 79 97.85 10.88 53.29
N ASP A 80 96.99 11.62 53.99
CA ASP A 80 97.42 12.73 54.85
C ASP A 80 96.27 13.19 55.78
N SER A 81 96.54 13.30 57.08
CA SER A 81 95.56 13.44 58.15
C SER A 81 95.24 14.91 58.52
N ASP A 82 95.38 15.84 57.56
CA ASP A 82 95.19 17.29 57.80
C ASP A 82 94.25 17.98 56.78
N SER A 83 93.58 17.20 55.91
CA SER A 83 92.70 17.72 54.83
C SER A 83 91.19 17.55 55.10
N MET A 84 90.76 17.30 56.34
CA MET A 84 89.33 17.06 56.65
C MET A 84 88.51 18.35 56.83
N HIS A 85 89.12 19.50 57.16
CA HIS A 85 88.38 20.76 57.34
C HIS A 85 88.13 21.57 56.04
N MET A 86 88.88 21.32 54.97
CA MET A 86 88.66 21.96 53.65
C MET A 86 87.59 21.24 52.83
N ASN A 87 87.38 19.93 53.06
CA ASN A 87 86.38 19.14 52.35
C ASN A 87 84.94 19.45 52.81
N GLU A 88 84.71 19.66 54.11
CA GLU A 88 83.40 20.03 54.66
C GLU A 88 82.92 21.41 54.20
N LYS A 89 83.84 22.37 54.06
CA LYS A 89 83.52 23.70 53.53
C LYS A 89 83.20 23.66 52.04
N ALA A 90 83.92 22.86 51.25
CA ALA A 90 83.65 22.66 49.83
C ALA A 90 82.33 21.92 49.57
N THR A 91 81.99 20.92 50.40
CA THR A 91 80.69 20.22 50.31
C THR A 91 79.53 21.12 50.73
N MET A 92 79.69 21.95 51.77
CA MET A 92 78.69 22.95 52.16
C MET A 92 78.52 24.05 51.11
N GLN A 93 79.59 24.44 50.42
CA GLN A 93 79.52 25.40 49.32
C GLN A 93 78.80 24.80 48.10
N ASN A 94 79.07 23.53 47.75
CA ASN A 94 78.34 22.84 46.69
C ASN A 94 76.83 22.69 47.00
N LEU A 95 76.49 22.40 48.27
CA LEU A 95 75.10 22.36 48.72
C LEU A 95 74.43 23.74 48.61
N ASN A 96 75.12 24.79 49.02
CA ASN A 96 74.62 26.16 48.91
C ASN A 96 74.46 26.60 47.46
N ASP A 97 75.38 26.26 46.57
CA ASP A 97 75.28 26.54 45.14
C ASP A 97 74.11 25.77 44.51
N ARG A 98 73.88 24.52 44.94
CA ARG A 98 72.73 23.72 44.53
C ARG A 98 71.41 24.30 45.06
N LEU A 99 71.38 24.78 46.30
CA LEU A 99 70.22 25.44 46.90
C LEU A 99 69.92 26.79 46.22
N ALA A 100 70.96 27.56 45.87
CA ALA A 100 70.81 28.77 45.08
C ALA A 100 70.24 28.47 43.69
N SER A 101 70.77 27.45 43.01
CA SER A 101 70.23 27.01 41.71
C SER A 101 68.77 26.51 41.80
N TYR A 102 68.41 25.87 42.93
CA TYR A 102 67.04 25.42 43.19
C TYR A 102 66.11 26.61 43.46
N LEU A 103 66.54 27.59 44.26
CA LEU A 103 65.79 28.82 44.50
C LEU A 103 65.58 29.63 43.21
N ASP A 104 66.59 29.73 42.37
CA ASP A 104 66.46 30.40 41.06
C ASP A 104 65.51 29.62 40.14
N LYS A 105 65.55 28.27 40.20
CA LYS A 105 64.61 27.44 39.45
C LYS A 105 63.17 27.63 39.94
N VAL A 106 62.95 27.65 41.26
CA VAL A 106 61.62 27.90 41.86
C VAL A 106 61.11 29.28 41.45
N ARG A 107 61.92 30.34 41.55
CA ARG A 107 61.56 31.69 41.08
C ARG A 107 61.20 31.72 39.60
N SER A 108 61.95 31.00 38.76
CA SER A 108 61.65 30.92 37.32
C SER A 108 60.33 30.20 37.04
N LEU A 109 60.00 29.17 37.82
CA LEU A 109 58.76 28.41 37.70
C LEU A 109 57.56 29.19 38.25
N GLU A 110 57.72 29.92 39.34
CA GLU A 110 56.71 30.84 39.88
C GLU A 110 56.38 31.95 38.87
N ALA A 111 57.41 32.55 38.26
CA ALA A 111 57.22 33.56 37.21
C ALA A 111 56.52 32.97 35.96
N ALA A 112 56.87 31.74 35.57
CA ALA A 112 56.21 31.05 34.47
C ALA A 112 54.74 30.71 34.79
N ASN A 113 54.45 30.25 36.01
CA ASN A 113 53.09 29.96 36.47
C ASN A 113 52.24 31.23 36.53
N ALA A 114 52.75 32.33 37.08
CA ALA A 114 52.05 33.61 37.08
C ALA A 114 51.70 34.08 35.66
N LYS A 115 52.61 33.87 34.69
CA LYS A 115 52.36 34.18 33.28
C LYS A 115 51.31 33.27 32.64
N LEU A 116 51.27 31.99 33.01
CA LEU A 116 50.25 31.05 32.55
C LEU A 116 48.88 31.36 33.14
N GLU A 117 48.80 31.71 34.42
CA GLU A 117 47.54 32.13 35.05
C GLU A 117 46.96 33.38 34.39
N LEU A 118 47.80 34.37 34.06
CA LEU A 118 47.36 35.56 33.32
C LEU A 118 46.81 35.20 31.94
N LYS A 119 47.48 34.30 31.20
CA LYS A 119 47.00 33.82 29.90
C LYS A 119 45.69 33.04 30.01
N ILE A 120 45.51 32.26 31.08
CA ILE A 120 44.26 31.52 31.33
C ILE A 120 43.13 32.51 31.62
N ARG A 121 43.35 33.52 32.48
CA ARG A 121 42.35 34.58 32.73
C ARG A 121 42.01 35.34 31.45
N GLU A 122 43.01 35.77 30.69
CA GLU A 122 42.79 36.49 29.42
C GLU A 122 42.05 35.61 28.39
N TYR A 123 42.32 34.29 28.37
CA TYR A 123 41.60 33.34 27.53
C TYR A 123 40.13 33.21 27.94
N TYR A 124 39.83 33.10 29.23
CA TYR A 124 38.46 33.03 29.74
C TYR A 124 37.72 34.37 29.66
N GLU A 125 38.41 35.50 29.66
CA GLU A 125 37.81 36.82 29.48
C GLU A 125 37.48 37.08 28.00
N LYS A 126 38.40 36.76 27.08
CA LYS A 126 38.17 36.88 25.62
C LYS A 126 37.23 35.82 25.08
N LYS A 127 37.23 34.63 25.68
CA LYS A 127 36.30 33.55 25.41
C LYS A 127 35.47 33.27 26.65
N GLY A 128 34.82 34.32 27.17
CA GLY A 128 33.73 34.15 28.12
C GLY A 128 32.78 33.04 27.65
N PRO A 129 32.03 32.40 28.57
CA PRO A 129 31.18 31.28 28.22
C PRO A 129 30.39 31.64 26.97
N VAL A 130 30.34 30.69 26.03
CA VAL A 130 29.64 30.76 24.74
C VAL A 130 28.14 30.97 24.99
N ALA A 131 27.81 32.11 25.56
CA ALA A 131 26.50 32.58 25.93
C ALA A 131 26.18 33.67 24.92
N GLU A 132 25.14 33.39 24.15
CA GLU A 132 24.50 34.31 23.22
C GLU A 132 25.28 34.57 21.93
N ARG A 133 25.47 33.50 21.15
CA ARG A 133 25.39 33.66 19.70
C ARG A 133 23.93 34.02 19.40
N ASP A 134 23.64 35.31 19.17
CA ASP A 134 22.28 35.81 18.98
C ASP A 134 21.59 35.15 17.77
N TYR A 135 20.79 34.12 18.02
CA TYR A 135 19.96 33.46 16.99
C TYR A 135 18.65 34.20 16.72
N SER A 136 18.47 35.38 17.33
CA SER A 136 17.27 36.22 17.22
C SER A 136 16.84 36.51 15.78
N ALA A 137 17.80 36.72 14.87
CA ALA A 137 17.52 36.94 13.46
C ALA A 137 16.92 35.71 12.74
N TYR A 138 17.24 34.50 13.19
CA TYR A 138 16.73 33.27 12.57
C TYR A 138 15.31 32.95 13.02
N TRP A 139 14.86 33.41 14.19
CA TRP A 139 13.50 33.14 14.67
C TRP A 139 12.42 33.68 13.74
N ALA A 140 12.61 34.87 13.17
CA ALA A 140 11.68 35.43 12.19
C ALA A 140 11.57 34.53 10.94
N THR A 141 12.72 34.06 10.41
CA THR A 141 12.73 33.16 9.24
C THR A 141 12.14 31.79 9.56
N ILE A 142 12.38 31.25 10.76
CA ILE A 142 11.84 29.97 11.21
C ILE A 142 10.32 30.05 11.36
N ASN A 143 9.80 31.15 11.92
CA ASN A 143 8.36 31.35 12.06
C ASN A 143 7.68 31.54 10.71
N ASP A 144 8.25 32.33 9.80
CA ASP A 144 7.74 32.47 8.42
C ASP A 144 7.71 31.12 7.69
N LEU A 145 8.77 30.30 7.80
CA LEU A 145 8.79 28.95 7.23
C LEU A 145 7.73 28.04 7.87
N LYS A 146 7.54 28.10 9.18
CA LYS A 146 6.49 27.33 9.87
C LYS A 146 5.10 27.72 9.38
N ASP A 147 4.85 29.01 9.19
CA ASP A 147 3.54 29.48 8.72
C ASP A 147 3.30 29.14 7.25
N LYS A 148 4.34 29.18 6.41
CA LYS A 148 4.28 28.65 5.04
C LYS A 148 3.97 27.16 5.01
N ILE A 149 4.58 26.36 5.89
CA ILE A 149 4.28 24.92 6.00
C ILE A 149 2.82 24.72 6.40
N LYS A 150 2.33 25.41 7.44
CA LYS A 150 0.93 25.31 7.87
C LYS A 150 -0.04 25.68 6.75
N ASN A 151 0.21 26.80 6.06
CA ASN A 151 -0.61 27.24 4.93
C ASN A 151 -0.58 26.22 3.78
N ALA A 152 0.58 25.65 3.48
CA ALA A 152 0.70 24.59 2.48
C ALA A 152 -0.06 23.31 2.89
N THR A 153 -0.03 22.92 4.17
CA THR A 153 -0.80 21.79 4.70
C THR A 153 -2.30 22.03 4.58
N ILE A 154 -2.79 23.22 4.93
CA ILE A 154 -4.20 23.61 4.79
C ILE A 154 -4.61 23.60 3.31
N ASN A 155 -3.79 24.18 2.43
CA ASN A 155 -4.07 24.19 1.00
C ASN A 155 -4.09 22.78 0.41
N ASN A 156 -3.19 21.90 0.84
CA ASN A 156 -3.18 20.50 0.41
C ASN A 156 -4.45 19.77 0.85
N ALA A 157 -4.88 19.96 2.10
CA ALA A 157 -6.14 19.42 2.61
C ALA A 157 -7.35 19.93 1.80
N ASN A 158 -7.39 21.24 1.49
CA ASN A 158 -8.46 21.81 0.66
C ASN A 158 -8.48 21.22 -0.76
N ILE A 159 -7.31 21.02 -1.38
CA ILE A 159 -7.21 20.38 -2.71
C ILE A 159 -7.71 18.93 -2.65
N LEU A 160 -7.34 18.17 -1.61
CA LEU A 160 -7.83 16.80 -1.42
C LEU A 160 -9.35 16.76 -1.29
N LEU A 161 -9.95 17.66 -0.51
CA LEU A 161 -11.40 17.76 -0.39
C LEU A 161 -12.07 18.10 -1.73
N GLN A 162 -11.48 19.00 -2.53
CA GLN A 162 -11.99 19.33 -3.87
C GLN A 162 -11.90 18.14 -4.83
N ILE A 163 -10.81 17.37 -4.76
CA ILE A 163 -10.64 16.13 -5.54
C ILE A 163 -11.73 15.12 -5.16
N ASP A 164 -11.94 14.89 -3.86
CA ASP A 164 -12.94 13.94 -3.39
C ASP A 164 -14.36 14.40 -3.74
N ASN A 165 -14.67 15.68 -3.60
CA ASN A 165 -15.94 16.25 -4.05
C ASN A 165 -16.16 16.07 -5.57
N SER A 166 -15.12 16.32 -6.38
CA SER A 166 -15.18 16.14 -7.82
C SER A 166 -15.36 14.67 -8.22
N LYS A 167 -14.72 13.74 -7.50
CA LYS A 167 -14.91 12.29 -7.69
C LYS A 167 -16.32 11.85 -7.34
N LEU A 168 -16.84 12.27 -6.19
CA LEU A 168 -18.21 11.97 -5.78
C LEU A 168 -19.24 12.51 -6.80
N ALA A 169 -19.02 13.72 -7.32
CA ALA A 169 -19.87 14.27 -8.37
C ALA A 169 -19.78 13.47 -9.67
N ALA A 170 -18.58 13.02 -10.07
CA ALA A 170 -18.39 12.18 -11.25
C ALA A 170 -19.09 10.82 -11.10
N ASP A 171 -19.01 10.19 -9.92
CA ASP A 171 -19.68 8.93 -9.63
C ASP A 171 -21.21 9.08 -9.59
N ASP A 172 -21.73 10.20 -9.07
CA ASP A 172 -23.16 10.52 -9.12
C ASP A 172 -23.64 10.72 -10.57
N PHE A 173 -22.88 11.42 -11.41
CA PHE A 173 -23.23 11.53 -12.84
C PHE A 173 -23.13 10.20 -13.57
N LYS A 174 -22.15 9.36 -13.24
CA LYS A 174 -22.01 8.03 -13.82
C LYS A 174 -23.21 7.15 -13.51
N THR A 175 -23.62 7.07 -12.24
CA THR A 175 -24.79 6.28 -11.82
C THR A 175 -26.08 6.79 -12.44
N LYS A 176 -26.26 8.12 -12.52
CA LYS A 176 -27.39 8.73 -13.24
C LYS A 176 -27.39 8.39 -14.73
N PHE A 177 -26.24 8.43 -15.38
CA PHE A 177 -26.11 8.06 -16.79
C PHE A 177 -26.42 6.57 -17.02
N GLU A 178 -25.92 5.68 -16.16
CA GLU A 178 -26.22 4.24 -16.24
C GLU A 178 -27.72 3.97 -16.05
N HIS A 179 -28.36 4.65 -15.10
CA HIS A 179 -29.80 4.55 -14.90
C HIS A 179 -30.60 5.05 -16.12
N GLU A 180 -30.26 6.22 -16.64
CA GLU A 180 -30.91 6.79 -17.84
C GLU A 180 -30.72 5.89 -19.07
N LEU A 181 -29.51 5.33 -19.24
CA LEU A 181 -29.21 4.40 -20.33
C LEU A 181 -30.07 3.14 -20.25
N LEU A 182 -30.20 2.54 -19.06
CA LEU A 182 -31.06 1.38 -18.84
C LEU A 182 -32.53 1.71 -19.12
N MET A 183 -33.00 2.88 -18.66
CA MET A 183 -34.37 3.32 -18.94
C MET A 183 -34.61 3.53 -20.42
N ARG A 184 -33.66 4.16 -21.13
CA ARG A 184 -33.71 4.34 -22.57
C ARG A 184 -33.77 3.00 -23.30
N GLN A 185 -32.93 2.04 -22.92
CA GLN A 185 -32.94 0.70 -23.52
C GLN A 185 -34.27 -0.03 -23.33
N SER A 186 -34.88 0.09 -22.14
CA SER A 186 -36.23 -0.44 -21.87
C SER A 186 -37.27 0.19 -22.79
N VAL A 187 -37.27 1.52 -22.91
CA VAL A 187 -38.20 2.25 -23.78
C VAL A 187 -37.97 1.92 -25.26
N GLU A 188 -36.72 1.78 -25.69
CA GLU A 188 -36.40 1.35 -27.06
C GLU A 188 -36.90 -0.07 -27.36
N ALA A 189 -36.78 -0.99 -26.40
CA ALA A 189 -37.35 -2.34 -26.51
C ALA A 189 -38.88 -2.30 -26.60
N ASP A 190 -39.54 -1.48 -25.77
CA ASP A 190 -40.99 -1.30 -25.82
C ASP A 190 -41.44 -0.71 -27.16
N ILE A 191 -40.74 0.28 -27.69
CA ILE A 191 -41.03 0.86 -29.02
C ILE A 191 -40.88 -0.20 -30.13
N ALA A 192 -39.83 -1.04 -30.06
CA ALA A 192 -39.64 -2.12 -31.03
C ALA A 192 -40.79 -3.15 -30.96
N ASN A 193 -41.21 -3.51 -29.75
CA ASN A 193 -42.35 -4.41 -29.52
C ASN A 193 -43.66 -3.81 -30.04
N LEU A 194 -43.91 -2.52 -29.78
CA LEU A 194 -45.10 -1.82 -30.27
C LEU A 194 -45.13 -1.73 -31.79
N ARG A 195 -43.98 -1.51 -32.45
CA ARG A 195 -43.89 -1.55 -33.92
C ARG A 195 -44.23 -2.93 -34.45
N ARG A 196 -43.68 -4.00 -33.86
CA ARG A 196 -44.00 -5.38 -34.24
C ARG A 196 -45.49 -5.69 -34.03
N LEU A 197 -46.10 -5.21 -32.95
CA LEU A 197 -47.53 -5.39 -32.68
C LEU A 197 -48.40 -4.63 -33.70
N LEU A 198 -48.00 -3.43 -34.10
CA LEU A 198 -48.66 -2.66 -35.16
C LEU A 198 -48.60 -3.40 -36.50
N ASP A 199 -47.42 -3.93 -36.87
CA ASP A 199 -47.25 -4.72 -38.09
C ASP A 199 -48.13 -5.97 -38.06
N GLN A 200 -48.14 -6.70 -36.94
CA GLN A 200 -48.99 -7.88 -36.75
C GLN A 200 -50.48 -7.52 -36.89
N THR A 201 -50.91 -6.42 -36.26
CA THR A 201 -52.30 -5.96 -36.31
C THR A 201 -52.69 -5.55 -37.73
N THR A 202 -51.77 -4.89 -38.45
CA THR A 202 -51.97 -4.51 -39.85
C THR A 202 -52.12 -5.73 -40.75
N LEU A 203 -51.30 -6.78 -40.54
CA LEU A 203 -51.45 -8.05 -41.25
C LEU A 203 -52.78 -8.73 -40.95
N THR A 204 -53.20 -8.81 -39.67
CA THR A 204 -54.50 -9.40 -39.33
C THR A 204 -55.67 -8.60 -39.89
N LYS A 205 -55.54 -7.28 -39.97
CA LYS A 205 -56.55 -6.42 -40.60
C LYS A 205 -56.66 -6.72 -42.09
N ALA A 206 -55.53 -6.81 -42.80
CA ALA A 206 -55.51 -7.13 -44.22
C ALA A 206 -56.09 -8.53 -44.51
N ASP A 207 -55.79 -9.52 -43.66
CA ASP A 207 -56.37 -10.87 -43.75
C ASP A 207 -57.89 -10.85 -43.58
N LEU A 208 -58.40 -10.13 -42.57
CA LEU A 208 -59.85 -9.96 -42.38
C LEU A 208 -60.52 -9.19 -43.52
N GLU A 209 -59.86 -8.16 -44.07
CA GLU A 209 -60.36 -7.43 -45.24
C GLU A 209 -60.47 -8.36 -46.46
N MET A 210 -59.48 -9.22 -46.70
CA MET A 210 -59.51 -10.23 -47.77
C MET A 210 -60.62 -11.25 -47.55
N GLN A 211 -60.84 -11.72 -46.31
CA GLN A 211 -61.96 -12.62 -45.99
C GLN A 211 -63.32 -11.94 -46.23
N ILE A 212 -63.46 -10.66 -45.88
CA ILE A 212 -64.69 -9.89 -46.13
C ILE A 212 -64.93 -9.76 -47.63
N GLU A 213 -63.91 -9.41 -48.42
CA GLU A 213 -64.02 -9.30 -49.88
C GLU A 213 -64.40 -10.65 -50.52
N GLY A 214 -63.75 -11.75 -50.10
CA GLY A 214 -64.10 -13.10 -50.56
C GLY A 214 -65.54 -13.49 -50.25
N LEU A 215 -66.04 -13.18 -49.05
CA LEU A 215 -67.46 -13.43 -48.70
C LEU A 215 -68.42 -12.53 -49.48
N GLN A 216 -68.03 -11.30 -49.80
CA GLN A 216 -68.83 -10.41 -50.66
C GLN A 216 -68.93 -10.94 -52.09
N ASP A 217 -67.82 -11.45 -52.64
CA ASP A 217 -67.78 -12.07 -53.96
C ASP A 217 -68.62 -13.35 -54.00
N GLU A 218 -68.54 -14.20 -52.97
CA GLU A 218 -69.37 -15.41 -52.87
C GLU A 218 -70.86 -15.05 -52.81
N LEU A 219 -71.23 -14.03 -52.03
CA LEU A 219 -72.60 -13.54 -51.95
C LEU A 219 -73.07 -12.98 -53.30
N ALA A 220 -72.23 -12.23 -54.02
CA ALA A 220 -72.53 -11.73 -55.35
C ALA A 220 -72.70 -12.88 -56.36
N TYR A 221 -71.85 -13.89 -56.30
CA TYR A 221 -71.91 -15.09 -57.12
C TYR A 221 -73.23 -15.86 -56.88
N LEU A 222 -73.57 -16.12 -55.61
CA LEU A 222 -74.83 -16.79 -55.23
C LEU A 222 -76.06 -16.01 -55.70
N LYS A 223 -76.08 -14.69 -55.56
CA LYS A 223 -77.18 -13.84 -56.06
C LYS A 223 -77.32 -13.92 -57.57
N LYS A 224 -76.20 -13.87 -58.30
CA LYS A 224 -76.19 -13.99 -59.76
C LYS A 224 -76.68 -15.37 -60.20
N ASN A 225 -76.17 -16.44 -59.58
CA ASN A 225 -76.62 -17.81 -59.88
C ASN A 225 -78.12 -17.98 -59.61
N HIS A 226 -78.61 -17.48 -58.48
CA HIS A 226 -80.05 -17.52 -58.18
C HIS A 226 -80.88 -16.73 -59.21
N GLN A 227 -80.39 -15.58 -59.66
CA GLN A 227 -81.05 -14.80 -60.70
C GLN A 227 -81.09 -15.53 -62.04
N GLU A 228 -80.00 -16.20 -62.42
CA GLU A 228 -79.90 -17.03 -63.62
C GLU A 228 -80.82 -18.25 -63.53
N GLU A 229 -80.86 -18.95 -62.40
CA GLU A 229 -81.78 -20.07 -62.14
C GLU A 229 -83.25 -19.63 -62.19
N LEU A 230 -83.59 -18.48 -61.60
CA LEU A 230 -84.94 -17.92 -61.70
C LEU A 230 -85.29 -17.52 -63.14
N ALA A 231 -84.34 -16.99 -63.91
CA ALA A 231 -84.53 -16.69 -65.32
C ALA A 231 -84.73 -17.96 -66.15
N ALA A 232 -83.94 -19.01 -65.87
CA ALA A 232 -84.07 -20.33 -66.49
C ALA A 232 -85.41 -20.99 -66.14
N MET A 233 -85.84 -20.96 -64.88
CA MET A 233 -87.17 -21.47 -64.47
C MET A 233 -88.31 -20.65 -65.08
N ARG A 234 -88.17 -19.32 -65.20
CA ARG A 234 -89.15 -18.49 -65.93
C ARG A 234 -89.19 -18.82 -67.43
N SER A 235 -88.04 -19.09 -68.03
CA SER A 235 -87.94 -19.56 -69.42
C SER A 235 -88.55 -20.95 -69.60
N GLN A 236 -88.41 -21.85 -68.62
CA GLN A 236 -89.08 -23.15 -68.61
C GLN A 236 -90.59 -23.02 -68.40
N LEU A 237 -91.05 -22.07 -67.58
CA LEU A 237 -92.49 -21.81 -67.37
C LEU A 237 -93.19 -21.12 -68.56
N THR A 238 -92.45 -20.60 -69.56
CA THR A 238 -93.01 -19.97 -70.78
C THR A 238 -92.95 -20.86 -72.01
N GLY A 239 -92.51 -22.11 -71.88
CA GLY A 239 -92.52 -23.10 -72.95
C GLY A 239 -93.61 -24.14 -72.78
N ASN A 240 -94.76 -23.97 -73.44
CA ASN A 240 -95.52 -25.13 -73.91
C ASN A 240 -94.68 -25.81 -75.00
N VAL A 241 -93.89 -26.82 -74.64
CA VAL A 241 -93.15 -27.64 -75.59
C VAL A 241 -93.82 -29.01 -75.69
N ASN A 242 -94.74 -29.13 -76.65
CA ASN A 242 -95.23 -30.40 -77.14
C ASN A 242 -94.52 -30.73 -78.46
N VAL A 243 -93.64 -31.72 -78.38
CA VAL A 243 -93.23 -32.70 -79.40
C VAL A 243 -92.43 -32.19 -80.61
N GLU A 244 -91.17 -32.64 -80.71
CA GLU A 244 -90.75 -33.65 -81.69
C GLU A 244 -89.38 -34.21 -81.26
N VAL A 245 -89.36 -35.50 -80.91
CA VAL A 245 -88.12 -36.27 -80.75
C VAL A 245 -87.65 -36.61 -82.15
N ASP A 246 -86.86 -35.73 -82.75
CA ASP A 246 -85.93 -36.14 -83.80
C ASP A 246 -84.77 -36.81 -83.09
N ALA A 247 -84.74 -38.14 -83.08
CA ALA A 247 -83.61 -38.90 -82.55
C ALA A 247 -82.41 -38.62 -83.46
N PRO A 248 -81.41 -37.84 -83.02
CA PRO A 248 -80.18 -37.71 -83.78
C PRO A 248 -79.58 -39.12 -83.89
N PRO A 249 -78.89 -39.43 -85.00
CA PRO A 249 -78.48 -40.78 -85.35
C PRO A 249 -77.75 -41.42 -84.17
N GLN A 250 -78.14 -42.67 -83.83
CA GLN A 250 -77.58 -43.51 -82.76
C GLN A 250 -76.29 -42.91 -82.20
N GLN A 251 -76.43 -42.20 -81.09
CA GLN A 251 -75.28 -41.70 -80.35
C GLN A 251 -74.45 -42.93 -80.06
N ASP A 252 -73.30 -43.03 -80.74
CA ASP A 252 -72.49 -44.23 -80.77
C ASP A 252 -72.18 -44.57 -79.31
N LEU A 253 -72.82 -45.63 -78.81
CA LEU A 253 -72.77 -45.99 -77.38
C LEU A 253 -71.32 -46.20 -76.96
N ASN A 254 -70.45 -46.61 -77.88
CA ASN A 254 -69.02 -46.66 -77.67
C ASN A 254 -68.41 -45.28 -77.38
N LYS A 255 -68.87 -44.22 -78.04
CA LYS A 255 -68.40 -42.84 -77.84
C LYS A 255 -68.82 -42.29 -76.47
N ILE A 256 -70.06 -42.56 -76.04
CA ILE A 256 -70.54 -42.17 -74.70
C ILE A 256 -69.88 -43.02 -73.62
N LEU A 257 -69.76 -44.33 -73.80
CA LEU A 257 -69.01 -45.19 -72.88
C LEU A 257 -67.55 -44.77 -72.81
N ALA A 258 -66.92 -44.38 -73.92
CA ALA A 258 -65.56 -43.85 -73.95
C ALA A 258 -65.44 -42.49 -73.24
N GLU A 259 -66.43 -41.60 -73.40
CA GLU A 259 -66.47 -40.31 -72.72
C GLU A 259 -66.70 -40.47 -71.21
N ILE A 260 -67.61 -41.35 -70.79
CA ILE A 260 -67.80 -41.72 -69.38
C ILE A 260 -66.50 -42.33 -68.81
N ARG A 261 -65.84 -43.22 -69.56
CA ARG A 261 -64.54 -43.80 -69.15
C ARG A 261 -63.48 -42.71 -69.00
N SER A 262 -63.40 -41.79 -69.96
CA SER A 262 -62.48 -40.66 -69.94
C SER A 262 -62.76 -39.71 -68.77
N GLN A 263 -64.04 -39.49 -68.41
CA GLN A 263 -64.40 -38.68 -67.26
C GLN A 263 -64.02 -39.38 -65.95
N TYR A 264 -64.31 -40.68 -65.81
CA TYR A 264 -63.88 -41.45 -64.63
C TYR A 264 -62.37 -41.53 -64.49
N GLU A 265 -61.65 -41.70 -65.60
CA GLU A 265 -60.19 -41.70 -65.61
C GLU A 265 -59.64 -40.31 -65.24
N SER A 266 -60.23 -39.23 -65.77
CA SER A 266 -59.88 -37.86 -65.39
C SER A 266 -60.17 -37.56 -63.92
N ILE A 267 -61.29 -38.04 -63.36
CA ILE A 267 -61.65 -37.84 -61.95
C ILE A 267 -60.69 -38.64 -61.05
N THR A 268 -60.43 -39.90 -61.39
CA THR A 268 -59.51 -40.77 -60.62
C THR A 268 -58.10 -40.18 -60.63
N GLU A 269 -57.64 -39.71 -61.78
CA GLU A 269 -56.34 -39.07 -61.93
C GLU A 269 -56.27 -37.73 -61.20
N LYS A 270 -57.34 -36.93 -61.20
CA LYS A 270 -57.43 -35.71 -60.40
C LYS A 270 -57.38 -36.03 -58.91
N HIS A 271 -58.17 -36.99 -58.43
CA HIS A 271 -58.15 -37.44 -57.03
C HIS A 271 -56.78 -37.96 -56.61
N ARG A 272 -56.08 -38.70 -57.49
CA ARG A 272 -54.70 -39.16 -57.23
C ARG A 272 -53.75 -37.99 -57.06
N ARG A 273 -53.79 -36.99 -57.96
CA ARG A 273 -52.95 -35.79 -57.85
C ARG A 273 -53.28 -34.96 -56.62
N ASP A 274 -54.56 -34.79 -56.30
CA ASP A 274 -55.00 -34.02 -55.13
C ASP A 274 -54.55 -34.71 -53.83
N GLN A 275 -54.60 -36.05 -53.76
CA GLN A 275 -54.04 -36.82 -52.65
C GLN A 275 -52.52 -36.70 -52.56
N GLU A 276 -51.80 -36.83 -53.68
CA GLU A 276 -50.34 -36.65 -53.71
C GLU A 276 -49.92 -35.24 -53.28
N ALA A 277 -50.63 -34.21 -53.76
CA ALA A 277 -50.41 -32.83 -53.36
C ALA A 277 -50.68 -32.62 -51.87
N TRP A 278 -51.79 -33.14 -51.35
CA TRP A 278 -52.13 -33.07 -49.93
C TRP A 278 -51.10 -33.76 -49.04
N PHE A 279 -50.66 -34.97 -49.41
CA PHE A 279 -49.61 -35.69 -48.68
C PHE A 279 -48.27 -34.94 -48.75
N SER A 280 -47.94 -34.36 -49.90
CA SER A 280 -46.73 -33.57 -50.08
C SER A 280 -46.75 -32.31 -49.20
N GLU A 281 -47.87 -31.59 -49.16
CA GLU A 281 -48.04 -30.39 -48.33
C GLU A 281 -48.02 -30.70 -46.84
N GLN A 282 -48.69 -31.78 -46.40
CA GLN A 282 -48.67 -32.22 -45.01
C GLN A 282 -47.26 -32.66 -44.60
N SER A 283 -46.54 -33.38 -45.46
CA SER A 283 -45.15 -33.79 -45.22
C SER A 283 -44.20 -32.59 -45.18
N ALA A 284 -44.39 -31.61 -46.06
CA ALA A 284 -43.61 -30.37 -46.07
C ALA A 284 -43.83 -29.56 -44.78
N THR A 285 -45.08 -29.46 -44.32
CA THR A 285 -45.43 -28.77 -43.08
C THR A 285 -44.82 -29.46 -41.86
N LEU A 286 -44.94 -30.79 -41.78
CA LEU A 286 -44.33 -31.57 -40.71
C LEU A 286 -42.80 -31.45 -40.70
N ASN A 287 -42.15 -31.51 -41.85
CA ASN A 287 -40.70 -31.32 -41.95
C ASN A 287 -40.27 -29.91 -41.50
N LYS A 288 -41.05 -28.88 -41.83
CA LYS A 288 -40.80 -27.50 -41.38
C LYS A 288 -40.93 -27.40 -39.85
N GLU A 289 -41.96 -28.00 -39.27
CA GLU A 289 -42.15 -28.01 -37.82
C GLU A 289 -41.03 -28.77 -37.09
N VAL A 290 -40.61 -29.92 -37.62
CA VAL A 290 -39.47 -30.69 -37.09
C VAL A 290 -38.17 -29.89 -37.17
N ALA A 291 -37.95 -29.14 -38.26
CA ALA A 291 -36.78 -28.28 -38.40
C ALA A 291 -36.78 -27.15 -37.36
N ILE A 292 -37.90 -26.45 -37.18
CA ILE A 292 -38.05 -25.37 -36.19
C ILE A 292 -37.89 -25.91 -34.76
N SER A 293 -38.51 -27.04 -34.46
CA SER A 293 -38.39 -27.70 -33.15
C SER A 293 -36.94 -28.11 -32.86
N THR A 294 -36.25 -28.68 -33.86
CA THR A 294 -34.84 -29.04 -33.75
C THR A 294 -33.96 -27.81 -33.51
N GLU A 295 -34.18 -26.72 -34.24
CA GLU A 295 -33.46 -25.46 -34.03
C GLU A 295 -33.68 -24.92 -32.61
N THR A 296 -34.92 -24.87 -32.16
CA THR A 296 -35.30 -24.40 -30.81
C THR A 296 -34.65 -25.24 -29.70
N ILE A 297 -34.56 -26.56 -29.90
CA ILE A 297 -33.88 -27.46 -28.97
C ILE A 297 -32.37 -27.18 -28.95
N GLN A 298 -31.75 -26.95 -30.12
CA GLN A 298 -30.32 -26.65 -30.19
C GLN A 298 -29.99 -25.29 -29.55
N THR A 299 -30.79 -24.24 -29.81
CA THR A 299 -30.59 -22.92 -29.21
C THR A 299 -30.74 -22.98 -27.69
N SER A 300 -31.80 -23.62 -27.18
CA SER A 300 -32.01 -23.83 -25.75
C SER A 300 -30.86 -24.60 -25.12
N LYS A 301 -30.33 -25.63 -25.81
CA LYS A 301 -29.18 -26.40 -25.34
C LYS A 301 -27.92 -25.53 -25.28
N THR A 302 -27.66 -24.69 -26.27
CA THR A 302 -26.51 -23.77 -26.24
C THR A 302 -26.64 -22.75 -25.11
N GLU A 303 -27.83 -22.15 -24.91
CA GLU A 303 -28.10 -21.22 -23.82
C GLU A 303 -27.88 -21.86 -22.44
N ILE A 304 -28.38 -23.08 -22.22
CA ILE A 304 -28.13 -23.83 -20.98
C ILE A 304 -26.64 -24.06 -20.76
N THR A 305 -25.90 -24.37 -21.83
CA THR A 305 -24.46 -24.64 -21.73
C THR A 305 -23.68 -23.36 -21.40
N ASP A 306 -24.07 -22.23 -21.99
CA ASP A 306 -23.46 -20.93 -21.72
C ASP A 306 -23.79 -20.44 -20.31
N LEU A 307 -25.04 -20.58 -19.86
CA LEU A 307 -25.44 -20.28 -18.48
C LEU A 307 -24.67 -21.13 -17.47
N ARG A 308 -24.42 -22.41 -17.77
CA ARG A 308 -23.58 -23.27 -16.92
C ARG A 308 -22.13 -22.78 -16.87
N ARG A 309 -21.56 -22.35 -18.00
CA ARG A 309 -20.20 -21.77 -18.03
C ARG A 309 -20.11 -20.47 -17.24
N THR A 310 -21.11 -19.59 -17.38
CA THR A 310 -21.14 -18.33 -16.62
C THR A 310 -21.31 -18.59 -15.13
N LEU A 311 -22.16 -19.55 -14.74
CA LEU A 311 -22.34 -19.94 -13.34
C LEU A 311 -21.03 -20.47 -12.75
N GLN A 312 -20.35 -21.39 -13.45
CA GLN A 312 -19.04 -21.90 -13.01
C GLN A 312 -17.99 -20.79 -12.90
N GLY A 313 -17.97 -19.84 -13.85
CA GLY A 313 -17.08 -18.68 -13.79
C GLY A 313 -17.35 -17.81 -12.56
N LEU A 314 -18.62 -17.53 -12.27
CA LEU A 314 -19.02 -16.77 -11.09
C LEU A 314 -18.73 -17.51 -9.78
N GLU A 315 -18.89 -18.83 -9.73
CA GLU A 315 -18.51 -19.64 -8.56
C GLU A 315 -17.00 -19.59 -8.31
N ILE A 316 -16.17 -19.69 -9.36
CA ILE A 316 -14.72 -19.57 -9.23
C ILE A 316 -14.32 -18.18 -8.74
N GLU A 317 -14.94 -17.13 -9.29
CA GLU A 317 -14.70 -15.75 -8.84
C GLU A 317 -15.10 -15.59 -7.37
N LEU A 318 -16.25 -16.12 -6.96
CA LEU A 318 -16.69 -16.11 -5.57
C LEU A 318 -15.68 -16.81 -4.65
N GLN A 319 -15.18 -17.99 -5.03
CA GLN A 319 -14.17 -18.71 -4.25
C GLN A 319 -12.84 -17.94 -4.18
N SER A 320 -12.42 -17.32 -5.29
CA SER A 320 -11.24 -16.46 -5.35
C SER A 320 -11.37 -15.26 -4.39
N GLN A 321 -12.52 -14.57 -4.42
CA GLN A 321 -12.80 -13.44 -3.53
C GLN A 321 -12.85 -13.86 -2.06
N LEU A 322 -13.45 -15.01 -1.73
CA LEU A 322 -13.44 -15.55 -0.37
C LEU A 322 -12.02 -15.89 0.10
N SER A 323 -11.18 -16.46 -0.77
CA SER A 323 -9.77 -16.72 -0.46
C SER A 323 -8.98 -15.43 -0.24
N MET A 324 -9.18 -14.42 -1.09
CA MET A 324 -8.56 -13.10 -0.95
C MET A 324 -8.99 -12.41 0.34
N LYS A 325 -10.28 -12.44 0.66
CA LYS A 325 -10.82 -11.93 1.93
C LYS A 325 -10.14 -12.59 3.12
N GLY A 326 -10.07 -13.92 3.15
CA GLY A 326 -9.43 -14.66 4.24
C GLY A 326 -7.93 -14.35 4.37
N ALA A 327 -7.23 -14.16 3.25
CA ALA A 327 -5.83 -13.72 3.28
C ALA A 327 -5.68 -12.32 3.87
N LEU A 328 -6.54 -11.38 3.49
CA LEU A 328 -6.54 -10.01 4.03
C LEU A 328 -6.87 -9.97 5.53
N GLU A 329 -7.89 -10.72 5.97
CA GLU A 329 -8.23 -10.85 7.39
C GLU A 329 -7.07 -11.43 8.21
N ASN A 330 -6.36 -12.44 7.68
CA ASN A 330 -5.16 -12.99 8.33
C ASN A 330 -4.03 -11.98 8.41
N THR A 331 -3.76 -11.22 7.34
CA THR A 331 -2.72 -10.18 7.37
C THR A 331 -3.07 -9.07 8.35
N LEU A 332 -4.35 -8.68 8.45
CA LEU A 332 -4.82 -7.71 9.44
C LEU A 332 -4.56 -8.25 10.85
N ALA A 333 -5.02 -9.47 11.15
CA ALA A 333 -4.81 -10.10 12.45
C ALA A 333 -3.33 -10.23 12.82
N GLU A 334 -2.46 -10.58 11.87
CA GLU A 334 -1.01 -10.66 12.07
C GLU A 334 -0.41 -9.27 12.40
N THR A 335 -0.83 -8.23 11.66
CA THR A 335 -0.35 -6.86 11.93
C THR A 335 -0.83 -6.35 13.29
N GLU A 336 -2.08 -6.58 13.65
CA GLU A 336 -2.65 -6.23 14.94
C GLU A 336 -1.92 -6.95 16.08
N ALA A 337 -1.69 -8.26 15.94
CA ALA A 337 -0.93 -9.06 16.91
C ALA A 337 0.51 -8.55 17.08
N ARG A 338 1.17 -8.19 15.97
CA ARG A 338 2.53 -7.64 15.99
C ARG A 338 2.57 -6.27 16.70
N TYR A 339 1.64 -5.37 16.40
CA TYR A 339 1.58 -4.06 17.06
C TYR A 339 1.20 -4.20 18.54
N SER A 340 0.28 -5.08 18.88
CA SER A 340 -0.07 -5.41 20.27
C SER A 340 1.15 -5.90 21.06
N ALA A 341 1.94 -6.82 20.48
CA ALA A 341 3.18 -7.29 21.09
C ALA A 341 4.22 -6.17 21.26
N MET A 342 4.34 -5.27 20.27
CA MET A 342 5.25 -4.12 20.36
C MET A 342 4.82 -3.14 21.46
N LEU A 343 3.52 -2.84 21.55
CA LEU A 343 2.96 -2.00 22.62
C LEU A 343 3.16 -2.62 24.00
N ALA A 344 2.95 -3.93 24.14
CA ALA A 344 3.25 -4.65 25.38
C ALA A 344 4.74 -4.58 25.75
N GLY A 345 5.62 -4.67 24.75
CA GLY A 345 7.07 -4.48 24.92
C GLY A 345 7.43 -3.07 25.44
N PHE A 346 6.84 -2.02 24.85
CA PHE A 346 7.04 -0.65 25.32
C PHE A 346 6.46 -0.43 26.71
N GLN A 347 5.28 -0.98 27.02
CA GLN A 347 4.70 -0.90 28.35
C GLN A 347 5.61 -1.56 29.40
N ASN A 348 6.20 -2.72 29.09
CA ASN A 348 7.16 -3.36 29.97
C ASN A 348 8.41 -2.50 30.18
N GLN A 349 8.92 -1.85 29.14
CA GLN A 349 10.06 -0.94 29.26
C GLN A 349 9.73 0.28 30.13
N ILE A 350 8.54 0.86 29.97
CA ILE A 350 8.05 1.95 30.83
C ILE A 350 7.99 1.48 32.28
N ASN A 351 7.37 0.32 32.55
CA ASN A 351 7.25 -0.22 33.90
C ASN A 351 8.63 -0.47 34.55
N MET A 352 9.62 -0.96 33.79
CA MET A 352 10.99 -1.15 34.27
C MET A 352 11.66 0.18 34.64
N LEU A 353 11.54 1.19 33.77
CA LEU A 353 12.11 2.53 34.02
C LEU A 353 11.41 3.23 35.21
N GLU A 354 10.09 3.08 35.33
CA GLU A 354 9.34 3.59 36.48
C GLU A 354 9.77 2.93 37.79
N ALA A 355 10.01 1.61 37.78
CA ALA A 355 10.52 0.88 38.93
C ALA A 355 11.95 1.32 39.31
N GLU A 356 12.84 1.49 38.34
CA GLU A 356 14.20 2.00 38.57
C GLU A 356 14.18 3.41 39.15
N LEU A 357 13.32 4.29 38.61
CA LEU A 357 13.15 5.65 39.10
C LEU A 357 12.61 5.67 40.52
N ALA A 358 11.63 4.81 40.84
CA ALA A 358 11.12 4.65 42.20
C ALA A 358 12.21 4.16 43.18
N GLN A 359 13.03 3.19 42.76
CA GLN A 359 14.15 2.69 43.54
C GLN A 359 15.21 3.77 43.79
N MET A 360 15.59 4.55 42.78
CA MET A 360 16.53 5.66 42.94
C MET A 360 15.98 6.74 43.88
N ARG A 361 14.69 7.09 43.77
CA ARG A 361 14.05 8.02 44.71
C ARG A 361 14.11 7.51 46.14
N ALA A 362 13.78 6.24 46.38
CA ALA A 362 13.86 5.63 47.70
C ALA A 362 15.31 5.61 48.24
N SER A 363 16.29 5.34 47.37
CA SER A 363 17.71 5.37 47.75
C SER A 363 18.20 6.78 48.12
N ILE A 364 17.80 7.80 47.36
CA ILE A 364 18.12 9.20 47.67
C ILE A 364 17.47 9.62 49.00
N GLU A 365 16.21 9.24 49.23
CA GLU A 365 15.53 9.53 50.48
C GLU A 365 16.23 8.86 51.67
N GLN A 366 16.66 7.60 51.52
CA GLN A 366 17.42 6.89 52.54
C GLN A 366 18.76 7.57 52.81
N GLN A 367 19.54 7.90 51.77
CA GLN A 367 20.79 8.63 51.93
C GLN A 367 20.57 9.98 52.62
N GLY A 368 19.49 10.70 52.28
CA GLY A 368 19.12 11.94 52.96
C GLY A 368 18.89 11.77 54.45
N ARG A 369 18.24 10.67 54.87
CA ARG A 369 18.05 10.33 56.29
C ARG A 369 19.39 10.00 56.97
N ASP A 370 20.24 9.22 56.31
CA ASP A 370 21.56 8.84 56.83
C ASP A 370 22.47 10.07 56.99
N TYR A 371 22.47 11.00 56.02
CA TYR A 371 23.17 12.28 56.11
C TYR A 371 22.65 13.16 57.23
N ALA A 372 21.33 13.23 57.44
CA ALA A 372 20.74 13.98 58.54
C ALA A 372 21.18 13.42 59.91
N MET A 373 21.21 12.10 60.07
CA MET A 373 21.71 11.44 61.28
C MET A 373 23.21 11.72 61.50
N LEU A 374 24.03 11.63 60.45
CA LEU A 374 25.45 11.92 60.54
C LEU A 374 25.72 13.38 60.94
N LEU A 375 24.93 14.32 60.41
CA LEU A 375 25.01 15.74 60.76
C LEU A 375 24.65 15.97 62.24
N ASP A 376 23.62 15.29 62.75
CA ASP A 376 23.24 15.35 64.17
C ASP A 376 24.37 14.85 65.08
N VAL A 377 24.95 13.68 64.76
CA VAL A 377 26.11 13.13 65.49
C VAL A 377 27.30 14.08 65.42
N LYS A 378 27.60 14.65 64.24
CA LYS A 378 28.68 15.62 64.06
C LYS A 378 28.45 16.85 64.95
N SER A 379 27.26 17.43 64.93
CA SER A 379 26.89 18.58 65.75
C SER A 379 27.06 18.28 67.24
N ARG A 380 26.65 17.08 67.69
CA ARG A 380 26.84 16.64 69.08
C ARG A 380 28.32 16.49 69.44
N LEU A 381 29.15 15.89 68.58
CA LEU A 381 30.59 15.77 68.80
C LEU A 381 31.29 17.14 68.80
N GLU A 382 30.87 18.08 67.94
CA GLU A 382 31.39 19.45 67.94
C GLU A 382 31.07 20.16 69.27
N GLN A 383 29.89 19.94 69.84
CA GLN A 383 29.54 20.44 71.18
C GLN A 383 30.43 19.80 72.27
N GLU A 384 30.63 18.49 72.24
CA GLU A 384 31.52 17.78 73.17
C GLU A 384 32.97 18.27 73.07
N ILE A 385 33.50 18.47 71.86
CA ILE A 385 34.85 19.06 71.66
C ILE A 385 34.90 20.49 72.22
N SER A 386 33.84 21.30 72.02
CA SER A 386 33.78 22.65 72.57
C SER A 386 33.79 22.65 74.10
N THR A 387 33.08 21.70 74.75
CA THR A 387 33.10 21.58 76.21
C THR A 387 34.46 21.08 76.70
N TYR A 388 35.08 20.10 76.03
CA TYR A 388 36.43 19.63 76.35
C TYR A 388 37.46 20.77 76.21
N ARG A 389 37.41 21.59 75.16
CA ARG A 389 38.28 22.78 75.01
C ARG A 389 38.08 23.78 76.15
N SER A 390 36.84 24.06 76.55
CA SER A 390 36.57 24.98 77.66
C SER A 390 37.06 24.45 79.02
N LEU A 391 37.00 23.13 79.24
CA LEU A 391 37.56 22.51 80.44
C LEU A 391 39.09 22.58 80.46
N LEU A 392 39.74 22.36 79.31
CA LEU A 392 41.19 22.45 79.17
C LEU A 392 41.69 23.89 79.42
N GLU A 393 41.02 24.89 78.84
CA GLU A 393 41.31 26.31 79.13
C GLU A 393 41.13 26.68 80.61
N LYS A 394 40.14 26.09 81.29
CA LYS A 394 39.95 26.27 82.74
C LYS A 394 41.04 25.58 83.57
N GLU A 395 41.60 24.47 83.10
CA GLU A 395 42.71 23.78 83.77
C GLU A 395 44.03 24.53 83.57
N ASP A 396 44.30 25.03 82.35
CA ASP A 396 45.46 25.87 82.05
C ASP A 396 45.46 27.17 82.87
N SER A 397 44.27 27.73 83.16
CA SER A 397 44.13 28.91 84.03
C SER A 397 44.37 28.66 85.53
N LYS A 398 44.51 27.40 85.98
CA LYS A 398 44.72 27.03 87.39
C LYS A 398 46.18 26.72 87.75
N THR A 399 47.13 26.90 86.83
CA THR A 399 48.56 26.72 87.12
C THR A 399 49.31 28.05 87.21
N PRO A 400 49.80 28.46 88.40
CA PRO A 400 50.81 29.51 88.51
C PRO A 400 52.22 28.91 88.68
N GLY A 401 53.07 29.09 87.66
CA GLY A 401 54.54 28.97 87.70
C GLY A 401 55.10 27.53 87.81
N THR A 402 56.14 27.10 87.10
CA THR A 402 57.34 27.79 86.61
C THR A 402 58.09 26.83 85.68
N GLY A 403 58.69 27.31 84.59
CA GLY A 403 59.77 26.61 83.89
C GLY A 403 59.63 26.62 82.36
N GLY A 404 60.08 27.71 81.73
CA GLY A 404 60.02 27.88 80.29
C GLY A 404 61.04 27.07 79.50
N SER A 405 60.77 26.95 78.19
CA SER A 405 61.79 27.16 77.18
C SER A 405 61.14 27.75 75.93
N SER A 406 61.74 28.83 75.45
CA SER A 406 61.29 29.67 74.36
C SER A 406 61.63 29.06 73.00
N SER A 407 60.72 29.18 72.03
CA SER A 407 61.06 29.75 70.71
C SER A 407 59.78 30.13 69.96
N VAL A 408 59.78 31.39 69.54
CA VAL A 408 58.71 32.25 69.04
C VAL A 408 59.07 32.55 67.57
N THR A 409 58.26 32.11 66.59
CA THR A 409 57.35 32.95 65.75
C THR A 409 58.00 33.15 64.35
N THR A 410 57.35 33.25 63.18
CA THR A 410 56.02 33.77 62.80
C THR A 410 55.74 33.49 61.30
N THR A 411 54.45 33.45 60.92
CA THR A 411 53.83 33.91 59.63
C THR A 411 53.95 32.98 58.40
N THR A 412 52.94 32.73 57.55
CA THR A 412 51.88 33.59 56.98
C THR A 412 50.82 32.70 56.27
N THR A 413 49.52 32.75 56.61
CA THR A 413 48.36 33.26 55.81
C THR A 413 48.51 33.25 54.26
N VAL A 414 47.53 32.97 53.36
CA VAL A 414 46.05 33.08 53.34
C VAL A 414 45.45 32.23 52.17
N ARG A 415 44.18 31.81 52.32
CA ARG A 415 43.01 31.91 51.38
C ARG A 415 42.69 30.86 50.28
N THR A 416 41.51 30.24 50.53
CA THR A 416 40.33 29.95 49.66
C THR A 416 40.46 29.05 48.45
N LEU A 417 39.52 28.09 48.34
CA LEU A 417 38.67 27.93 47.16
C LEU A 417 37.23 27.54 47.55
N SER A 418 36.31 28.31 47.00
CA SER A 418 34.87 28.10 46.82
C SER A 418 34.55 27.04 45.77
#